data_AF-A0A391NDZ4-F1
#
_entry.id   AF-A0A391NDZ4-F1
#
_cell.length_a   1.000
_cell.length_b   1.000
_cell.length_c   1.000
_cell.angle_alpha   90.00
_cell.angle_beta   90.00
_cell.angle_gamma   90.00
#
_symmetry.space_group_name_H-M   'P 1'
#
loop_
_entity.id
_entity.type
_entity.pdbx_description
1 polymer ?
#
loop_
_entity_poly.entity_id
_entity_poly.type
_entity_poly.pdbx_seq_one_letter_code
_entity_poly.pdbx_strand_id
1 'polypeptide(L)' 'MSDSMTYLAIAAAVALIALNLLAIISVFKSDRTVGAKALWAIGIAVFPVLGLLFWLLAGLRRAR' A
#
# COMPACT_ATOMS: atom_id res chain seq x y z
N MET A 1 -12.01 -20.52 -16.09
CA MET A 1 -11.70 -20.06 -14.72
C MET A 1 -12.88 -20.45 -13.85
N SER A 2 -12.69 -21.12 -12.71
CA SER A 2 -13.81 -21.49 -11.84
C SER A 2 -14.38 -20.26 -11.15
N ASP A 3 -15.68 -20.28 -10.81
CA ASP A 3 -16.34 -19.18 -10.09
C ASP A 3 -15.61 -18.85 -8.79
N SER A 4 -15.12 -19.87 -8.08
CA SER A 4 -14.28 -19.72 -6.89
C SER A 4 -13.00 -18.91 -7.14
N MET A 5 -12.31 -19.13 -8.26
CA MET A 5 -11.10 -18.40 -8.61
C MET A 5 -11.42 -16.93 -8.89
N THR A 6 -12.55 -16.66 -9.56
CA THR A 6 -13.02 -15.30 -9.84
C THR A 6 -13.30 -14.54 -8.54
N TYR A 7 -14.02 -15.14 -7.59
CA TYR A 7 -14.30 -14.50 -6.31
C TYR A 7 -13.02 -14.23 -5.49
N LEU A 8 -12.07 -15.16 -5.48
CA LEU A 8 -10.77 -14.97 -4.83
C LEU A 8 -9.98 -13.81 -5.46
N ALA A 9 -9.97 -13.70 -6.79
CA ALA A 9 -9.30 -12.62 -7.49
C ALA A 9 -9.94 -11.25 -7.17
N ILE A 10 -11.27 -11.18 -7.11
CA ILE A 10 -11.98 -9.95 -6.70
C ILE A 10 -11.62 -9.57 -5.27
N ALA A 11 -11.66 -10.53 -4.33
CA ALA A 11 -11.30 -10.27 -2.94
C ALA A 11 -9.84 -9.78 -2.81
N ALA A 12 -8.91 -10.39 -3.54
CA ALA A 12 -7.51 -9.96 -3.57
C ALA A 12 -7.33 -8.55 -4.13
N ALA A 13 -8.05 -8.20 -5.20
CA ALA A 13 -8.01 -6.85 -5.78
C ALA A 13 -8.54 -5.80 -4.80
N VAL A 14 -9.66 -6.08 -4.13
CA VAL A 14 -10.21 -5.18 -3.09
C VAL A 14 -9.25 -5.01 -1.93
N ALA A 15 -8.66 -6.10 -1.45
CA ALA A 15 -7.67 -6.06 -0.38
C ALA A 15 -6.44 -5.23 -0.78
N LEU A 16 -5.93 -5.41 -2.01
CA LEU A 16 -4.80 -4.64 -2.53
C LEU A 16 -5.10 -3.14 -2.56
N ILE A 17 -6.28 -2.75 -3.03
CA ILE A 17 -6.72 -1.34 -3.06
C ILE A 17 -6.82 -0.79 -1.64
N ALA A 18 -7.49 -1.49 -0.73
CA ALA A 18 -7.65 -1.07 0.66
C ALA A 18 -6.29 -0.88 1.35
N LEU A 19 -5.37 -1.83 1.17
CA LEU A 19 -4.01 -1.75 1.72
C LEU A 19 -3.22 -0.57 1.15
N ASN A 20 -3.36 -0.27 -0.15
CA ASN A 20 -2.72 0.90 -0.76
C ASN A 20 -3.24 2.21 -0.12
N LEU A 21 -4.55 2.33 0.09
CA LEU A 21 -5.14 3.50 0.75
C LEU A 21 -4.65 3.63 2.20
N LEU A 22 -4.63 2.54 2.96
CA LEU A 22 -4.11 2.52 4.33
C LEU A 22 -2.63 2.92 4.38
N ALA A 23 -1.83 2.44 3.42
CA ALA A 23 -0.43 2.81 3.31
C ALA A 23 -0.27 4.32 3.07
N ILE A 24 -1.01 4.89 2.12
CA ILE A 24 -1.00 6.34 1.84
C ILE A 24 -1.43 7.13 3.09
N ILE A 25 -2.56 6.78 3.71
CA ILE A 25 -3.05 7.45 4.92
C ILE A 25 -1.98 7.45 6.02
N SER A 26 -1.33 6.30 6.25
CA SER A 26 -0.27 6.21 7.27
C SER A 26 0.97 7.06 6.93
N VAL A 27 1.30 7.23 5.66
CA VAL A 27 2.37 8.13 5.20
C VAL A 27 2.01 9.57 5.54
N PHE A 28 0.77 9.99 5.28
CA PHE A 28 0.30 11.33 5.60
C PHE A 28 0.22 11.60 7.11
N LYS A 29 -0.09 10.58 7.91
CA LYS A 29 -0.07 10.64 9.39
C LYS A 29 1.34 10.66 10.00
N SER A 30 2.40 10.36 9.23
CA SER A 30 3.77 10.34 9.76
C SER A 30 4.41 11.72 9.82
N ASP A 31 5.40 11.91 10.69
CA ASP A 31 6.19 13.16 10.84
C ASP A 31 7.22 13.38 9.71
N ARG A 32 7.00 12.76 8.54
CA ARG A 32 7.85 12.95 7.35
C ARG A 32 7.61 14.32 6.73
N THR A 33 8.62 14.85 6.05
CA THR A 33 8.49 16.08 5.25
C THR A 33 7.45 15.91 4.14
N VAL A 34 6.87 17.03 3.68
CA VAL A 34 5.86 17.03 2.60
C VAL A 34 6.38 16.36 1.34
N GLY A 35 7.62 16.66 0.92
CA GLY A 35 8.24 16.02 -0.25
C GLY A 35 8.37 14.51 -0.12
N ALA A 36 8.73 14.01 1.07
CA ALA A 36 8.78 12.58 1.33
C ALA A 36 7.37 11.93 1.29
N LYS A 37 6.34 12.60 1.82
CA LYS A 37 4.96 12.13 1.74
C LYS A 37 4.49 12.02 0.28
N ALA A 38 4.80 13.03 -0.54
CA ALA A 38 4.47 13.04 -1.96
C ALA A 38 5.17 11.90 -2.72
N LEU A 39 6.48 11.71 -2.52
CA LEU A 39 7.23 10.61 -3.12
C LEU A 39 6.67 9.23 -2.76
N TRP A 40 6.34 9.01 -1.49
CA TRP A 40 5.73 7.76 -1.04
C TRP A 40 4.33 7.56 -1.65
N ALA A 41 3.49 8.59 -1.65
CA ALA A 41 2.14 8.50 -2.21
C ALA A 41 2.17 8.22 -3.73
N ILE A 42 3.04 8.92 -4.47
CA ILE A 42 3.24 8.70 -5.91
C ILE A 42 3.78 7.28 -6.16
N GLY A 43 4.80 6.85 -5.41
CA GLY A 43 5.38 5.52 -5.57
C GLY A 43 4.37 4.39 -5.31
N ILE A 44 3.53 4.54 -4.29
CA ILE A 44 2.44 3.59 -3.99
C ILE A 44 1.38 3.63 -5.11
N ALA A 45 0.96 4.80 -5.56
CA ALA A 45 -0.08 4.92 -6.60
C ALA A 45 0.37 4.37 -7.97
N VAL A 46 1.61 4.62 -8.37
CA VAL A 46 2.16 4.17 -9.67
C VAL A 46 2.54 2.69 -9.62
N PHE A 47 3.06 2.20 -8.49
CA PHE A 47 3.49 0.82 -8.32
C PHE A 47 2.80 0.18 -7.12
N PRO A 48 1.50 -0.16 -7.20
CA PRO A 48 0.69 -0.55 -6.03
C PRO A 48 1.18 -1.79 -5.28
N VAL A 49 1.81 -2.74 -5.97
CA VAL A 49 2.38 -3.94 -5.33
C VAL A 49 3.73 -3.63 -4.68
N LEU A 50 4.65 -3.01 -5.44
CA LEU A 50 6.00 -2.71 -4.95
C LEU A 50 5.99 -1.62 -3.87
N GLY A 51 5.20 -0.57 -4.08
CA GLY A 51 5.03 0.51 -3.12
C GLY A 51 4.47 0.01 -1.79
N LEU A 52 3.50 -0.91 -1.82
CA LEU A 52 2.97 -1.55 -0.63
C LEU A 52 4.02 -2.44 0.07
N LEU A 53 4.81 -3.21 -0.69
CA LEU A 53 5.94 -4.00 -0.18
C LEU A 53 6.96 -3.12 0.55
N PHE A 54 7.42 -2.05 -0.09
CA PHE A 54 8.37 -1.11 0.54
C PHE A 54 7.78 -0.43 1.76
N TRP A 55 6.49 -0.08 1.71
CA TRP A 55 5.79 0.51 2.85
C TRP A 55 5.75 -0.44 4.05
N LEU A 56 5.44 -1.73 3.84
CA LEU A 56 5.46 -2.75 4.89
C LEU A 56 6.85 -2.91 5.52
N LEU A 57 7.89 -2.99 4.69
CA LEU A 57 9.28 -3.06 5.16
C LEU A 57 9.70 -1.80 5.93
N ALA A 58 9.25 -0.61 5.49
CA ALA A 58 9.46 0.63 6.22
C ALA A 58 8.69 0.68 7.54
N GLY A 59 7.50 0.07 7.60
CA GLY A 59 6.70 -0.08 8.82
C GLY A 59 7.37 -0.98 9.85
N LEU A 60 7.87 -2.16 9.44
CA LEU A 60 8.57 -3.09 10.32
C LEU A 60 9.83 -2.50 10.96
N ARG A 61 10.52 -1.58 10.25
CA ARG A 61 11.68 -0.87 10.80
C ARG A 61 11.35 0.09 11.94
N ARG A 62 10.09 0.55 12.05
CA ARG A 62 9.64 1.44 13.14
C ARG A 62 9.14 0.67 14.37
N ALA A 63 8.85 -0.61 14.22
CA ALA A 63 8.37 -1.47 15.30
C ALA A 63 9.49 -2.10 16.13
N ARG A 64 10.74 -2.04 15.64
CA ARG A 64 11.95 -2.34 16.41
C ARG A 64 12.51 -1.06 16.99
#